data_AF-A0AAX0XXH2-F1
#
_entry.id   AF-A0AAX0XXH2-F1
#
_cell.length_a   1.000
_cell.length_b   1.000
_cell.length_c   1.000
_cell.angle_alpha   90.00
_cell.angle_beta   90.00
_cell.angle_gamma   90.00
#
_symmetry.space_group_name_H-M   'P 1'
#
loop_
_entity.id
_entity.type
_entity.pdbx_description
1 polymer ?
#
loop_
_entity_poly.entity_id
_entity_poly.type
_entity_poly.pdbx_seq_one_letter_code
_entity_poly.pdbx_strand_id
1 'polypeptide(L)'
;MRKTGVALALSTLFWFHSAMAAPLIFPDDPTLTDGQHSPALDRSFQLAQDDLGNRIHQLHLPLQTEPELVAELEQIGREQGFSVSTHADMYTWTEDNMWLSRDGALIFRPRAPLANKGRYHTFVTALTEQSPEAEQEGHHSLGSQDSQGLDDYMLSQANTFAEAQGRELIPTFSIIDGGNMLTGQRADGTPYALIGRDALLQTTLHHSRLDSERIAALQEKMERDGEFRLQLSEEEWLGSPYTFQKGHDTEVDLILLEAANLLPQGLGEPQRHAFARTARAKAELAKYEVDGPTREAAEQRMFLSPQQGERIAERYRAIHGQPLPASFDLLTRLKQEYTSLVVTADLHSEFNDEQIAKALPTLAADAATLARLGRMLQAGGYQRTGLAGAEQDHQTRRFLAMMAISQRLMAQELKVAERDLVILAQPGFHLDMAMRPLADGRILLNDHAASAALIEQVLASDATLSDSERQELRQSVTDLRQQSARWHKIHALIRQQLSDAGLTPIATPGVFSVGKRPVNWMNGIMGTRQQPFYITNAASIAPLNQAFAAWLQREVAGLTPYFVGQAASNKREEFNQAEALLRGSGGLDCITQHHE
;
A
#
# COMPACT_ATOMS: atom_id res chain seq x y z
N MET A 1 -17.58 37.45 63.62
CA MET A 1 -16.22 37.99 63.84
C MET A 1 -15.25 36.83 64.00
N ARG A 2 -14.15 36.88 63.23
CA ARG A 2 -12.85 36.19 63.37
C ARG A 2 -12.76 34.65 63.25
N LYS A 3 -11.74 34.30 62.45
CA LYS A 3 -11.18 32.99 62.06
C LYS A 3 -10.35 32.35 63.17
N THR A 4 -10.19 31.03 63.12
CA THR A 4 -8.99 30.18 63.35
C THR A 4 -9.49 28.72 63.36
N GLY A 5 -8.89 27.66 62.81
CA GLY A 5 -7.64 27.41 62.09
C GLY A 5 -7.40 25.87 62.15
N VAL A 6 -6.67 25.34 61.16
CA VAL A 6 -5.92 24.05 61.17
C VAL A 6 -6.67 22.72 60.85
N ALA A 7 -6.47 22.31 59.60
CA ALA A 7 -5.94 21.04 59.09
C ALA A 7 -6.42 19.65 59.58
N LEU A 8 -6.64 18.82 58.53
CA LEU A 8 -6.13 17.47 58.29
C LEU A 8 -7.08 16.26 58.41
N ALA A 9 -7.20 15.60 57.26
CA ALA A 9 -7.24 14.16 57.02
C ALA A 9 -8.47 13.35 57.46
N LEU A 10 -9.11 12.70 56.48
CA LEU A 10 -9.09 11.23 56.29
C LEU A 10 -10.31 10.80 55.47
N SER A 11 -10.13 10.48 54.18
CA SER A 11 -10.85 9.38 53.53
C SER A 11 -10.46 9.26 52.06
N THR A 12 -9.43 8.46 51.77
CA THR A 12 -9.37 7.63 50.54
C THR A 12 -8.28 6.59 50.76
N LEU A 13 -8.68 5.44 51.29
CA LEU A 13 -7.94 4.19 51.25
C LEU A 13 -8.91 3.16 50.69
N PHE A 14 -8.38 2.25 49.86
CA PHE A 14 -9.04 1.27 48.99
C PHE A 14 -9.44 1.80 47.62
N TRP A 15 -8.55 1.62 46.64
CA TRP A 15 -8.76 0.96 45.34
C TRP A 15 -7.35 0.84 44.71
N PHE A 16 -6.69 -0.30 44.94
CA PHE A 16 -5.43 -0.68 44.31
C PHE A 16 -5.75 -1.52 43.06
N HIS A 17 -4.98 -1.32 41.98
CA HIS A 17 -5.01 -1.98 40.67
C HIS A 17 -6.04 -1.43 39.67
N SER A 18 -5.66 -0.35 38.97
CA SER A 18 -5.95 -0.04 37.56
C SER A 18 -5.52 1.41 37.28
N ALA A 19 -4.22 1.70 37.39
CA ALA A 19 -3.71 2.95 36.83
C ALA A 19 -3.65 2.75 35.33
N MET A 20 -4.69 3.20 34.64
CA MET A 20 -4.70 3.41 33.20
C MET A 20 -3.42 4.18 32.84
N ALA A 21 -2.59 3.59 31.99
CA ALA A 21 -1.55 4.32 31.28
C ALA A 21 -2.27 5.29 30.35
N ALA A 22 -2.53 6.51 30.81
CA ALA A 22 -2.81 7.61 29.90
C ALA A 22 -1.60 7.69 28.96
N PRO A 23 -1.78 7.60 27.62
CA PRO A 23 -0.67 7.78 26.71
C PRO A 23 -0.03 9.14 27.01
N LEU A 24 1.28 9.15 27.22
CA LEU A 24 2.06 10.38 27.29
C LEU A 24 1.98 11.02 25.90
N ILE A 25 1.03 11.95 25.74
CA ILE A 25 0.87 12.77 24.54
C ILE A 25 2.08 13.71 24.50
N PHE A 26 2.94 13.56 23.49
CA PHE A 26 3.90 14.62 23.16
C PHE A 26 3.08 15.88 22.88
N PRO A 27 3.41 17.04 23.47
CA PRO A 27 2.68 18.26 23.15
C PRO A 27 2.79 18.49 21.64
N ASP A 28 1.67 18.32 20.93
CA ASP A 28 1.55 18.73 19.54
C ASP A 28 1.80 20.23 19.50
N ASP A 29 2.78 20.67 18.72
CA ASP A 29 2.85 22.07 18.33
C ASP A 29 1.70 22.31 17.34
N PRO A 30 0.67 23.11 17.68
CA PRO A 30 -0.47 23.33 16.82
C PRO A 30 -0.14 24.13 15.55
N THR A 31 1.12 24.52 15.35
CA THR A 31 1.54 25.43 14.26
C THR A 31 2.33 24.80 13.13
N LEU A 32 2.64 23.49 13.18
CA LEU A 32 3.31 22.77 12.09
C LEU A 32 2.35 21.85 11.33
N THR A 33 1.40 22.47 10.65
CA THR A 33 0.57 21.83 9.62
C THR A 33 1.32 21.78 8.30
N ASP A 34 2.29 20.88 8.13
CA ASP A 34 2.90 20.65 6.80
C ASP A 34 3.04 19.17 6.42
N GLY A 35 2.43 18.27 7.19
CA GLY A 35 2.38 16.85 6.83
C GLY A 35 1.38 16.54 5.69
N GLN A 36 0.26 17.28 5.65
CA GLN A 36 -0.86 17.02 4.73
C GLN A 36 -0.70 17.69 3.37
N HIS A 37 0.38 18.44 3.16
CA HIS A 37 0.57 19.21 1.95
C HIS A 37 1.16 18.32 0.84
N SER A 38 0.29 17.66 0.06
CA SER A 38 0.70 17.09 -1.23
C SER A 38 0.66 18.18 -2.31
N PRO A 39 1.74 18.38 -3.09
CA PRO A 39 1.73 19.27 -4.25
C PRO A 39 0.60 18.97 -5.25
N ALA A 40 0.11 17.73 -5.31
CA ALA A 40 -1.02 17.36 -6.16
C ALA A 40 -2.33 18.07 -5.76
N LEU A 41 -2.50 18.45 -4.49
CA LEU A 41 -3.68 19.19 -4.04
C LEU A 41 -3.79 20.57 -4.68
N ASP A 42 -2.67 21.23 -4.94
CA ASP A 42 -2.60 22.58 -5.51
C ASP A 42 -2.63 22.61 -7.05
N ARG A 43 -2.46 21.46 -7.70
CA ARG A 43 -2.45 21.35 -9.16
C ARG A 43 -3.86 21.25 -9.72
N SER A 44 -4.09 21.90 -10.85
CA SER A 44 -5.27 21.70 -11.68
C SER A 44 -4.91 20.71 -12.80
N PHE A 45 -5.61 19.58 -12.85
CA PHE A 45 -5.36 18.54 -13.85
C PHE A 45 -6.60 17.65 -14.05
N GLN A 46 -6.53 16.78 -15.05
CA GLN A 46 -7.41 15.61 -15.19
C GLN A 46 -6.53 14.37 -15.25
N LEU A 47 -6.98 13.26 -14.66
CA LEU A 47 -6.29 11.98 -14.77
C LEU A 47 -6.43 11.42 -16.18
N ALA A 48 -5.39 10.72 -16.65
CA ALA A 48 -5.56 9.79 -17.77
C ALA A 48 -6.71 8.83 -17.45
N GLN A 49 -7.47 8.44 -18.49
CA GLN A 49 -8.67 7.61 -18.34
C GLN A 49 -8.36 6.17 -18.74
N ASP A 50 -9.00 5.18 -18.11
CA ASP A 50 -8.83 3.76 -18.43
C ASP A 50 -10.02 3.16 -19.20
N ASP A 51 -10.97 4.03 -19.57
CA ASP A 51 -12.20 3.68 -20.26
C ASP A 51 -12.18 4.07 -21.76
N LEU A 52 -13.30 3.81 -22.45
CA LEU A 52 -13.44 4.17 -23.87
C LEU A 52 -13.52 5.69 -24.12
N GLY A 53 -13.63 6.52 -23.07
CA GLY A 53 -13.51 7.97 -23.16
C GLY A 53 -12.07 8.45 -23.32
N ASN A 54 -11.07 7.58 -23.09
CA ASN A 54 -9.66 7.89 -23.26
C ASN A 54 -9.29 8.08 -24.74
N ARG A 55 -8.86 9.29 -25.11
CA ARG A 55 -8.38 9.57 -26.47
C ARG A 55 -6.91 9.29 -26.62
N ILE A 56 -6.50 8.03 -26.58
CA ILE A 56 -5.08 7.66 -26.64
C ILE A 56 -4.38 8.28 -27.86
N HIS A 57 -3.34 9.04 -27.60
CA HIS A 57 -2.44 9.64 -28.59
C HIS A 57 -1.07 8.95 -28.61
N GLN A 58 -0.61 8.44 -27.47
CA GLN A 58 0.68 7.79 -27.33
C GLN A 58 0.63 6.62 -26.35
N LEU A 59 1.32 5.53 -26.70
CA LEU A 59 1.65 4.41 -25.84
C LEU A 59 3.15 4.40 -25.55
N HIS A 60 3.51 4.24 -24.27
CA HIS A 60 4.89 4.09 -23.81
C HIS A 60 5.10 2.67 -23.32
N LEU A 61 6.16 2.03 -23.80
CA LEU A 61 6.53 0.65 -23.47
C LEU A 61 7.99 0.60 -23.01
N PRO A 62 8.34 -0.38 -22.15
CA PRO A 62 9.73 -0.67 -21.84
C PRO A 62 10.49 -1.16 -23.08
N LEU A 63 11.77 -0.80 -23.20
CA LEU A 63 12.62 -1.23 -24.32
C LEU A 63 12.77 -2.75 -24.42
N GLN A 64 12.67 -3.46 -23.29
CA GLN A 64 12.71 -4.92 -23.23
C GLN A 64 11.42 -5.62 -23.70
N THR A 65 10.41 -4.88 -24.12
CA THR A 65 9.19 -5.45 -24.73
C THR A 65 9.58 -6.22 -25.99
N GLU A 66 8.97 -7.38 -26.21
CA GLU A 66 9.36 -8.22 -27.35
C GLU A 66 9.06 -7.49 -28.69
N PRO A 67 9.98 -7.50 -29.67
CA PRO A 67 9.85 -6.67 -30.88
C PRO A 67 8.60 -6.95 -31.71
N GLU A 68 8.16 -8.20 -31.79
CA GLU A 68 6.96 -8.58 -32.53
C GLU A 68 5.70 -7.98 -31.89
N LEU A 69 5.61 -8.00 -30.55
CA LEU A 69 4.54 -7.32 -29.81
C LEU A 69 4.55 -5.80 -30.06
N VAL A 70 5.73 -5.16 -30.06
CA VAL A 70 5.85 -3.73 -30.39
C VAL A 70 5.36 -3.46 -31.81
N ALA A 71 5.73 -4.30 -32.78
CA ALA A 71 5.30 -4.15 -34.18
C ALA A 71 3.78 -4.32 -34.36
N GLU A 72 3.15 -5.24 -33.62
CA GLU A 72 1.70 -5.39 -33.58
C GLU A 72 1.02 -4.12 -33.04
N LEU A 73 1.53 -3.55 -31.93
CA LEU A 73 1.01 -2.32 -31.34
C LEU A 73 1.20 -1.11 -32.27
N GLU A 74 2.33 -1.00 -32.96
CA GLU A 74 2.56 0.05 -33.96
C GLU A 74 1.60 -0.06 -35.15
N GLN A 75 1.26 -1.29 -35.57
CA GLN A 75 0.26 -1.50 -36.61
C GLN A 75 -1.12 -1.04 -36.17
N ILE A 76 -1.53 -1.38 -34.96
CA ILE A 76 -2.79 -0.90 -34.37
C ILE A 76 -2.74 0.63 -34.24
N GLY A 77 -1.61 1.21 -33.85
CA GLY A 77 -1.39 2.65 -33.77
C GLY A 77 -1.57 3.36 -35.11
N ARG A 78 -1.09 2.77 -36.21
CA ARG A 78 -1.35 3.28 -37.57
C ARG A 78 -2.83 3.23 -37.94
N GLU A 79 -3.53 2.15 -37.55
CA GLU A 79 -4.97 2.00 -37.81
C GLU A 79 -5.82 2.96 -36.99
N GLN A 80 -5.48 3.16 -35.73
CA GLN A 80 -6.28 3.94 -34.79
C GLN A 80 -5.84 5.40 -34.70
N GLY A 81 -4.62 5.75 -35.10
CA GLY A 81 -4.09 7.11 -35.10
C GLY A 81 -3.40 7.52 -33.79
N PHE A 82 -2.67 6.59 -33.15
CA PHE A 82 -1.77 6.84 -32.01
C PHE A 82 -0.35 6.37 -32.32
N SER A 83 0.63 6.88 -31.58
CA SER A 83 2.04 6.47 -31.68
C SER A 83 2.42 5.47 -30.59
N VAL A 84 3.43 4.63 -30.86
CA VAL A 84 4.05 3.74 -29.88
C VAL A 84 5.49 4.17 -29.71
N SER A 85 6.00 4.17 -28.47
CA SER A 85 7.37 4.52 -28.16
C SER A 85 7.94 3.57 -27.12
N THR A 86 9.18 3.12 -27.34
CA THR A 86 9.91 2.28 -26.39
C THR A 86 10.98 3.08 -25.67
N HIS A 87 11.16 2.81 -24.37
CA HIS A 87 11.98 3.62 -23.47
C HIS A 87 12.95 2.73 -22.68
N ALA A 88 14.24 3.07 -22.67
CA ALA A 88 15.28 2.32 -21.97
C ALA A 88 15.23 2.54 -20.44
N ASP A 89 14.67 3.68 -20.06
CA ASP A 89 14.41 4.21 -18.72
C ASP A 89 13.06 3.74 -18.14
N MET A 90 12.24 3.06 -18.95
CA MET A 90 11.00 2.43 -18.50
C MET A 90 11.25 0.95 -18.24
N TYR A 91 10.76 0.47 -17.10
CA TYR A 91 10.85 -0.92 -16.67
C TYR A 91 9.47 -1.55 -16.63
N THR A 92 9.44 -2.88 -16.53
CA THR A 92 8.21 -3.61 -16.22
C THR A 92 7.66 -3.08 -14.89
N TRP A 93 6.37 -2.75 -14.86
CA TRP A 93 5.69 -2.13 -13.70
C TRP A 93 6.04 -0.68 -13.42
N THR A 94 6.65 0.05 -14.36
CA THR A 94 6.75 1.52 -14.21
C THR A 94 5.36 2.18 -14.07
N GLU A 95 4.35 1.62 -14.73
CA GLU A 95 2.93 2.02 -14.55
C GLU A 95 2.46 1.82 -13.11
N ASP A 96 2.79 0.69 -12.46
CA ASP A 96 2.42 0.47 -11.05
C ASP A 96 2.96 1.54 -10.08
N ASN A 97 3.92 2.37 -10.48
CA ASN A 97 4.58 3.33 -9.60
C ASN A 97 4.21 4.79 -9.88
N MET A 98 3.36 5.06 -10.88
CA MET A 98 2.95 6.41 -11.22
C MET A 98 1.67 6.43 -12.04
N TRP A 99 0.99 7.57 -12.04
CA TRP A 99 -0.09 7.83 -12.99
C TRP A 99 0.10 9.16 -13.70
N LEU A 100 -0.45 9.25 -14.91
CA LEU A 100 -0.32 10.42 -15.76
C LEU A 100 -1.52 11.35 -15.63
N SER A 101 -1.28 12.65 -15.77
CA SER A 101 -2.35 13.55 -16.21
C SER A 101 -2.79 13.16 -17.63
N ARG A 102 -4.02 13.52 -17.98
CA ARG A 102 -4.66 13.23 -19.26
C ARG A 102 -3.84 13.72 -20.45
N ASP A 103 -3.18 14.86 -20.33
CA ASP A 103 -2.29 15.46 -21.33
C ASP A 103 -0.84 14.93 -21.29
N GLY A 104 -0.55 14.00 -20.38
CA GLY A 104 0.79 13.44 -20.17
C GLY A 104 1.82 14.41 -19.58
N ALA A 105 1.44 15.64 -19.22
CA ALA A 105 2.37 16.67 -18.77
C ALA A 105 2.86 16.45 -17.33
N LEU A 106 2.01 15.86 -16.48
CA LEU A 106 2.28 15.60 -15.06
C LEU A 106 2.37 14.10 -14.81
N ILE A 107 3.35 13.72 -14.01
CA ILE A 107 3.50 12.37 -13.46
C ILE A 107 3.24 12.45 -11.96
N PHE A 108 2.22 11.76 -11.49
CA PHE A 108 1.90 11.65 -10.07
C PHE A 108 2.52 10.38 -9.52
N ARG A 109 3.21 10.49 -8.40
CA ARG A 109 4.05 9.42 -7.87
C ARG A 109 4.04 9.44 -6.34
N PRO A 110 3.86 8.30 -5.66
CA PRO A 110 3.84 8.25 -4.19
C PRO A 110 5.12 8.78 -3.55
N ARG A 111 4.97 9.69 -2.57
CA ARG A 111 6.13 10.35 -1.95
C ARG A 111 7.09 9.39 -1.25
N ALA A 112 6.61 8.22 -0.86
CA ALA A 112 7.37 7.21 -0.13
C ALA A 112 6.88 5.79 -0.45
N PRO A 113 7.74 4.77 -0.30
CA PRO A 113 7.36 3.37 -0.48
C PRO A 113 6.43 2.87 0.64
N LEU A 114 5.90 1.65 0.46
CA LEU A 114 5.21 0.94 1.53
C LEU A 114 6.22 0.54 2.62
N ALA A 115 6.05 1.09 3.82
CA ALA A 115 6.90 0.77 4.97
C ALA A 115 6.56 -0.63 5.53
N ASN A 116 7.59 -1.47 5.73
CA ASN A 116 7.49 -2.77 6.40
C ASN A 116 6.45 -3.73 5.79
N LYS A 117 6.70 -4.16 4.54
CA LYS A 117 5.89 -5.12 3.78
C LYS A 117 5.53 -6.38 4.58
N GLY A 118 6.43 -6.88 5.43
CA GLY A 118 6.20 -8.06 6.27
C GLY A 118 5.06 -7.87 7.28
N ARG A 119 5.04 -6.75 8.02
CA ARG A 119 3.93 -6.44 8.94
C ARG A 119 2.63 -6.18 8.20
N TYR A 120 2.69 -5.52 7.05
CA TYR A 120 1.51 -5.29 6.21
C TYR A 120 0.90 -6.62 5.75
N HIS A 121 1.74 -7.55 5.30
CA HIS A 121 1.31 -8.90 4.92
C HIS A 121 0.62 -9.64 6.07
N THR A 122 1.21 -9.63 7.27
CA THR A 122 0.56 -10.23 8.46
C THR A 122 -0.76 -9.56 8.81
N PHE A 123 -0.90 -8.25 8.57
CA PHE A 123 -2.14 -7.51 8.78
C PHE A 123 -3.25 -7.91 7.80
N VAL A 124 -2.99 -7.93 6.48
CA VAL A 124 -4.03 -8.24 5.48
C VAL A 124 -4.41 -9.71 5.47
N THR A 125 -3.49 -10.62 5.80
CA THR A 125 -3.74 -12.08 5.86
C THR A 125 -4.19 -12.58 7.23
N ALA A 126 -4.48 -11.68 8.18
CA ALA A 126 -4.94 -12.04 9.52
C ALA A 126 -6.31 -12.72 9.56
N LEU A 127 -7.06 -12.64 8.44
CA LEU A 127 -8.39 -13.20 8.29
C LEU A 127 -8.37 -14.41 7.37
N THR A 128 -9.29 -15.33 7.62
CA THR A 128 -9.56 -16.49 6.76
C THR A 128 -10.96 -16.40 6.18
N GLU A 129 -11.29 -17.23 5.20
CA GLU A 129 -12.65 -17.34 4.62
C GLU A 129 -13.75 -17.67 5.66
N GLN A 130 -13.35 -18.17 6.82
CA GLN A 130 -14.22 -18.49 7.96
C GLN A 130 -14.41 -17.31 8.92
N SER A 131 -13.57 -16.27 8.80
CA SER A 131 -13.69 -15.07 9.61
C SER A 131 -14.92 -14.28 9.15
N PRO A 132 -15.76 -13.77 10.06
CA PRO A 132 -16.90 -12.94 9.68
C PRO A 132 -16.47 -11.74 8.83
N GLU A 133 -17.16 -11.52 7.71
CA GLU A 133 -16.95 -10.38 6.79
C GLU A 133 -15.53 -10.27 6.23
N ALA A 134 -14.76 -11.36 6.19
CA ALA A 134 -13.41 -11.34 5.63
C ALA A 134 -13.38 -10.98 4.15
N GLU A 135 -14.47 -11.22 3.42
CA GLU A 135 -14.65 -10.80 2.03
C GLU A 135 -14.53 -9.28 1.82
N GLN A 136 -14.76 -8.46 2.86
CA GLN A 136 -14.58 -7.00 2.81
C GLN A 136 -13.13 -6.60 2.56
N GLU A 137 -12.19 -7.46 2.94
CA GLU A 137 -10.76 -7.26 2.76
C GLU A 137 -10.23 -7.99 1.51
N GLY A 138 -11.13 -8.57 0.71
CA GLY A 138 -10.81 -9.14 -0.59
C GLY A 138 -10.09 -10.50 -0.53
N HIS A 139 -9.23 -10.71 -1.52
CA HIS A 139 -8.56 -11.98 -1.79
C HIS A 139 -7.68 -12.51 -0.66
N HIS A 140 -7.20 -11.63 0.23
CA HIS A 140 -6.36 -12.02 1.38
C HIS A 140 -7.06 -13.02 2.30
N SER A 141 -8.39 -12.91 2.43
CA SER A 141 -9.20 -13.87 3.19
C SER A 141 -9.16 -15.29 2.64
N LEU A 142 -8.80 -15.45 1.36
CA LEU A 142 -8.64 -16.75 0.70
C LEU A 142 -7.21 -17.30 0.84
N GLY A 143 -6.35 -16.66 1.63
CA GLY A 143 -4.96 -17.07 1.84
C GLY A 143 -4.02 -16.75 0.67
N SER A 144 -4.40 -15.82 -0.21
CA SER A 144 -3.45 -15.29 -1.20
C SER A 144 -2.35 -14.50 -0.49
N GLN A 145 -1.11 -14.65 -0.98
CA GLN A 145 0.05 -13.88 -0.54
C GLN A 145 0.39 -12.73 -1.48
N ASP A 146 -0.47 -12.51 -2.48
CA ASP A 146 -0.24 -11.52 -3.52
C ASP A 146 -0.55 -10.12 -2.94
N SER A 147 0.46 -9.53 -2.30
CA SER A 147 0.48 -8.12 -1.91
C SER A 147 1.64 -7.45 -2.62
N GLN A 148 1.36 -6.58 -3.59
CA GLN A 148 2.35 -5.66 -4.11
C GLN A 148 2.41 -4.40 -3.27
N GLY A 149 3.49 -3.65 -3.47
CA GLY A 149 3.71 -2.40 -2.78
C GLY A 149 4.98 -1.77 -3.32
N LEU A 150 4.90 -0.47 -3.51
CA LEU A 150 6.02 0.38 -3.91
C LEU A 150 7.22 0.16 -3.01
N ASP A 151 8.39 -0.06 -3.59
CA ASP A 151 9.68 0.02 -2.91
C ASP A 151 10.56 1.12 -3.51
N ASP A 152 11.64 1.47 -2.81
CA ASP A 152 12.51 2.57 -3.20
C ASP A 152 13.12 2.39 -4.58
N TYR A 153 13.42 1.13 -4.95
CA TYR A 153 13.97 0.83 -6.26
C TYR A 153 12.95 1.16 -7.35
N MET A 154 11.71 0.67 -7.22
CA MET A 154 10.67 0.92 -8.21
C MET A 154 10.26 2.41 -8.29
N LEU A 155 10.22 3.10 -7.16
CA LEU A 155 10.02 4.56 -7.11
C LEU A 155 11.16 5.34 -7.76
N SER A 156 12.41 4.86 -7.68
CA SER A 156 13.53 5.50 -8.37
C SER A 156 13.43 5.37 -9.89
N GLN A 157 12.94 4.23 -10.39
CA GLN A 157 12.72 4.02 -11.82
C GLN A 157 11.63 4.96 -12.36
N ALA A 158 10.57 5.15 -11.58
CA ALA A 158 9.52 6.11 -11.89
C ALA A 158 10.07 7.54 -12.06
N ASN A 159 11.00 7.96 -11.20
CA ASN A 159 11.66 9.26 -11.31
C ASN A 159 12.52 9.36 -12.57
N THR A 160 13.34 8.33 -12.85
CA THR A 160 14.21 8.32 -14.02
C THR A 160 13.42 8.44 -15.32
N PHE A 161 12.29 7.71 -15.43
CA PHE A 161 11.38 7.86 -16.56
C PHE A 161 10.82 9.29 -16.65
N ALA A 162 10.31 9.85 -15.54
CA ALA A 162 9.76 11.20 -15.53
C ALA A 162 10.77 12.26 -16.00
N GLU A 163 12.00 12.19 -15.48
CA GLU A 163 13.11 13.08 -15.84
C GLU A 163 13.48 12.95 -17.33
N ALA A 164 13.59 11.73 -17.84
CA ALA A 164 13.93 11.46 -19.23
C ALA A 164 12.85 11.94 -20.21
N GLN A 165 11.57 11.86 -19.82
CA GLN A 165 10.46 12.41 -20.61
C GLN A 165 10.29 13.93 -20.46
N GLY A 166 11.06 14.59 -19.57
CA GLY A 166 10.91 16.02 -19.29
C GLY A 166 9.57 16.40 -18.68
N ARG A 167 8.92 15.45 -17.99
CA ARG A 167 7.60 15.62 -17.35
C ARG A 167 7.76 16.08 -15.91
N GLU A 168 6.81 16.87 -15.42
CA GLU A 168 6.85 17.33 -14.03
C GLU A 168 6.38 16.21 -13.10
N LEU A 169 7.23 15.82 -12.15
CA LEU A 169 6.88 14.84 -11.13
C LEU A 169 6.20 15.52 -9.93
N ILE A 170 5.01 15.04 -9.58
CA ILE A 170 4.17 15.52 -8.50
C ILE A 170 4.07 14.45 -7.41
N PRO A 171 4.69 14.65 -6.23
CA PRO A 171 4.58 13.75 -5.10
C PRO A 171 3.15 13.67 -4.55
N THR A 172 2.67 12.46 -4.27
CA THR A 172 1.32 12.23 -3.76
C THR A 172 1.30 11.82 -2.30
N PHE A 173 0.22 12.19 -1.61
CA PHE A 173 -0.16 11.65 -0.30
C PHE A 173 -0.56 10.18 -0.44
N SER A 174 -1.30 9.85 -1.49
CA SER A 174 -1.80 8.50 -1.70
C SER A 174 -0.67 7.55 -2.10
N ILE A 175 -0.67 6.37 -1.49
CA ILE A 175 0.17 5.23 -1.86
C ILE A 175 -0.76 4.26 -2.59
N ILE A 176 -0.76 4.38 -3.91
CA ILE A 176 -1.58 3.58 -4.81
C ILE A 176 -0.62 2.94 -5.81
N ASP A 177 -0.59 1.61 -5.83
CA ASP A 177 0.04 0.88 -6.94
C ASP A 177 -0.85 1.07 -8.19
N GLY A 178 -0.28 1.34 -9.36
CA GLY A 178 -0.98 1.68 -10.61
C GLY A 178 -2.11 0.71 -10.96
N GLY A 179 -1.86 -0.61 -10.97
CA GLY A 179 -2.91 -1.60 -11.20
C GLY A 179 -4.03 -1.63 -10.15
N ASN A 180 -3.89 -0.94 -9.02
CA ASN A 180 -4.91 -0.76 -7.98
C ASN A 180 -5.76 0.51 -8.14
N MET A 181 -5.60 1.23 -9.25
CA MET A 181 -6.46 2.33 -9.65
C MET A 181 -7.00 2.13 -11.04
N LEU A 182 -8.30 2.35 -11.22
CA LEU A 182 -8.91 2.44 -12.54
C LEU A 182 -9.82 3.66 -12.58
N THR A 183 -9.73 4.44 -13.63
CA THR A 183 -10.44 5.69 -13.82
C THR A 183 -11.41 5.59 -14.99
N GLY A 184 -12.52 6.33 -14.92
CA GLY A 184 -13.48 6.37 -16.02
C GLY A 184 -14.55 7.43 -15.82
N GLN A 185 -15.53 7.42 -16.71
CA GLN A 185 -16.63 8.38 -16.72
C GLN A 185 -17.99 7.70 -16.70
N ARG A 186 -18.91 8.28 -15.94
CA ARG A 186 -20.33 7.92 -15.96
C ARG A 186 -20.98 8.37 -17.27
N ALA A 187 -22.20 7.90 -17.51
CA ALA A 187 -23.00 8.32 -18.67
C ALA A 187 -23.20 9.85 -18.78
N ASP A 188 -23.17 10.58 -17.66
CA ASP A 188 -23.29 12.04 -17.62
C ASP A 188 -21.93 12.78 -17.76
N GLY A 189 -20.83 12.04 -17.95
CA GLY A 189 -19.47 12.57 -18.04
C GLY A 189 -18.79 12.84 -16.70
N THR A 190 -19.45 12.56 -15.57
CA THR A 190 -18.83 12.70 -14.24
C THR A 190 -17.67 11.69 -14.11
N PRO A 191 -16.45 12.14 -13.78
CA PRO A 191 -15.32 11.24 -13.57
C PRO A 191 -15.45 10.49 -12.25
N TYR A 192 -14.96 9.25 -12.22
CA TYR A 192 -14.80 8.45 -11.01
C TYR A 192 -13.43 7.76 -10.99
N ALA A 193 -13.02 7.32 -9.81
CA ALA A 193 -11.85 6.46 -9.62
C ALA A 193 -12.23 5.25 -8.77
N LEU A 194 -11.89 4.05 -9.24
CA LEU A 194 -11.96 2.80 -8.50
C LEU A 194 -10.61 2.58 -7.83
N ILE A 195 -10.60 2.36 -6.53
CA ILE A 195 -9.39 2.14 -5.75
C ILE A 195 -9.50 0.82 -4.99
N GLY A 196 -8.46 0.00 -5.11
CA GLY A 196 -8.35 -1.23 -4.34
C GLY A 196 -8.32 -0.95 -2.83
N ARG A 197 -9.01 -1.78 -2.05
CA ARG A 197 -9.05 -1.69 -0.58
C ARG A 197 -7.67 -1.56 0.04
N ASP A 198 -6.72 -2.30 -0.52
CA ASP A 198 -5.32 -2.34 -0.10
C ASP A 198 -4.64 -0.98 -0.16
N ALA A 199 -4.83 -0.22 -1.25
CA ALA A 199 -4.21 1.11 -1.40
C ALA A 199 -4.66 2.08 -0.29
N LEU A 200 -5.94 2.03 0.11
CA LEU A 200 -6.44 2.82 1.23
C LEU A 200 -5.81 2.39 2.56
N LEU A 201 -5.72 1.08 2.81
CA LEU A 201 -5.11 0.53 4.03
C LEU A 201 -3.63 0.87 4.13
N GLN A 202 -2.88 0.67 3.04
CA GLN A 202 -1.46 0.99 2.93
C GLN A 202 -1.20 2.47 3.19
N THR A 203 -1.96 3.34 2.53
CA THR A 203 -1.86 4.80 2.74
C THR A 203 -2.12 5.15 4.20
N THR A 204 -3.20 4.62 4.78
CA THR A 204 -3.55 4.92 6.19
C THR A 204 -2.46 4.41 7.15
N LEU A 205 -1.96 3.19 6.94
CA LEU A 205 -0.92 2.61 7.78
C LEU A 205 0.40 3.37 7.65
N HIS A 206 0.78 3.83 6.46
CA HIS A 206 1.98 4.63 6.28
C HIS A 206 1.91 5.93 7.10
N HIS A 207 0.83 6.68 6.97
CA HIS A 207 0.68 8.02 7.58
C HIS A 207 0.35 7.96 9.09
N SER A 208 -0.21 6.84 9.57
CA SER A 208 -0.46 6.60 10.99
C SER A 208 0.76 6.10 11.76
N ARG A 209 1.94 5.93 11.13
CA ARG A 209 3.10 5.26 11.74
C ARG A 209 3.55 5.79 13.09
N LEU A 210 3.40 7.10 13.32
CA LEU A 210 3.73 7.76 14.57
C LEU A 210 2.50 8.07 15.44
N ASP A 211 1.34 7.46 15.14
CA ASP A 211 0.19 7.50 16.03
C ASP A 211 0.53 6.89 17.39
N SER A 212 -0.08 7.45 18.43
CA SER A 212 0.15 7.05 19.82
C SER A 212 -0.01 5.55 20.08
N GLU A 213 -1.01 4.89 19.47
CA GLU A 213 -1.22 3.45 19.65
C GLU A 213 -0.15 2.64 18.94
N ARG A 214 0.36 3.11 17.79
CA ARG A 214 1.47 2.45 17.09
C ARG A 214 2.78 2.54 17.86
N ILE A 215 3.06 3.68 18.48
CA ILE A 215 4.21 3.85 19.36
C ILE A 215 4.07 2.94 20.59
N ALA A 216 2.88 2.90 21.21
CA ALA A 216 2.62 2.05 22.36
C ALA A 216 2.74 0.55 22.03
N ALA A 217 2.26 0.12 20.85
CA ALA A 217 2.39 -1.24 20.36
C ALA A 217 3.85 -1.64 20.15
N LEU A 218 4.68 -0.75 19.58
CA LEU A 218 6.11 -1.04 19.46
C LEU A 218 6.79 -1.06 20.82
N GLN A 219 6.48 -0.13 21.73
CA GLN A 219 7.04 -0.12 23.07
C GLN A 219 6.76 -1.44 23.81
N GLU A 220 5.51 -1.93 23.79
CA GLU A 220 5.14 -3.20 24.41
C GLU A 220 5.92 -4.38 23.80
N LYS A 221 6.07 -4.40 22.47
CA LYS A 221 6.90 -5.41 21.79
C LYS A 221 8.35 -5.33 22.27
N MET A 222 8.94 -4.14 22.32
CA MET A 222 10.31 -3.93 22.78
C MET A 222 10.50 -4.34 24.24
N GLU A 223 9.52 -4.08 25.11
CA GLU A 223 9.52 -4.54 26.51
C GLU A 223 9.50 -6.07 26.59
N ARG A 224 8.64 -6.72 25.80
CA ARG A 224 8.51 -8.18 25.74
C ARG A 224 9.75 -8.87 25.19
N ASP A 225 10.34 -8.30 24.14
CA ASP A 225 11.52 -8.82 23.46
C ASP A 225 12.82 -8.49 24.22
N GLY A 226 12.73 -7.73 25.31
CA GLY A 226 13.87 -7.32 26.12
C GLY A 226 14.77 -6.28 25.44
N GLU A 227 14.25 -5.55 24.45
CA GLU A 227 14.99 -4.53 23.70
C GLU A 227 15.34 -3.30 24.56
N PHE A 228 14.69 -3.10 25.70
CA PHE A 228 15.09 -2.10 26.72
C PHE A 228 16.16 -2.60 27.69
N ARG A 229 16.81 -3.73 27.38
CA ARG A 229 17.96 -4.24 28.10
C ARG A 229 19.17 -4.21 27.18
N LEU A 230 20.03 -3.21 27.40
CA LEU A 230 21.31 -3.09 26.72
C LEU A 230 22.20 -4.31 26.99
N GLN A 231 22.74 -4.87 25.91
CA GLN A 231 23.74 -5.95 25.92
C GLN A 231 24.84 -5.62 24.91
N LEU A 232 26.07 -6.01 25.22
CA LEU A 232 27.17 -6.02 24.26
C LEU A 232 27.44 -7.47 23.85
N SER A 233 27.53 -7.71 22.55
CA SER A 233 27.88 -9.02 21.98
C SER A 233 29.17 -8.88 21.18
N GLU A 234 30.04 -9.88 21.29
CA GLU A 234 31.26 -9.99 20.50
C GLU A 234 31.07 -11.08 19.44
N GLU A 235 31.37 -10.75 18.19
CA GLU A 235 31.38 -11.69 17.06
C GLU A 235 32.70 -11.56 16.29
N GLU A 236 33.11 -12.60 15.58
CA GLU A 236 34.29 -12.55 14.72
C GLU A 236 33.86 -12.18 13.29
N TRP A 237 34.34 -11.03 12.81
CA TRP A 237 34.09 -10.57 11.45
C TRP A 237 35.42 -10.43 10.69
N LEU A 238 35.56 -11.19 9.60
CA LEU A 238 36.78 -11.24 8.78
C LEU A 238 38.06 -11.51 9.60
N GLY A 239 37.99 -12.36 10.62
CA GLY A 239 39.15 -12.71 11.45
C GLY A 239 39.49 -11.71 12.57
N SER A 240 38.62 -10.71 12.80
CA SER A 240 38.80 -9.70 13.86
C SER A 240 37.59 -9.66 14.80
N PRO A 241 37.80 -9.50 16.13
CA PRO A 241 36.69 -9.37 17.07
C PRO A 241 35.98 -8.04 16.88
N TYR A 242 34.68 -8.11 16.65
CA TYR A 242 33.78 -6.98 16.48
C TYR A 242 32.74 -6.99 17.60
N THR A 243 32.69 -5.90 18.36
CA THR A 243 31.71 -5.74 19.45
C THR A 243 30.57 -4.86 18.96
N PHE A 244 29.34 -5.30 19.17
CA PHE A 244 28.16 -4.52 18.83
C PHE A 244 27.13 -4.52 19.95
N GLN A 245 26.31 -3.47 19.93
CA GLN A 245 25.23 -3.25 20.87
C GLN A 245 23.95 -3.96 20.41
N LYS A 246 23.30 -4.67 21.35
CA LYS A 246 21.91 -5.16 21.22
C LYS A 246 21.04 -4.47 22.26
N GLY A 247 19.86 -4.02 21.85
CA GLY A 247 18.93 -3.29 22.70
C GLY A 247 19.43 -1.90 23.12
N HIS A 248 18.70 -1.31 24.07
CA HIS A 248 18.89 0.06 24.56
C HIS A 248 18.85 0.07 26.09
N ASP A 249 19.43 1.11 26.68
CA ASP A 249 19.39 1.34 28.11
C ASP A 249 18.55 2.59 28.39
N THR A 250 17.43 2.44 29.09
CA THR A 250 16.48 3.54 29.32
C THR A 250 17.10 4.72 30.07
N GLU A 251 18.09 4.48 30.93
CA GLU A 251 18.80 5.54 31.67
C GLU A 251 19.79 6.28 30.77
N VAL A 252 20.44 5.58 29.84
CA VAL A 252 21.24 6.23 28.80
C VAL A 252 20.33 7.11 27.94
N ASP A 253 19.19 6.59 27.46
CA ASP A 253 18.22 7.38 26.67
C ASP A 253 17.72 8.60 27.44
N LEU A 254 17.45 8.46 28.73
CA LEU A 254 17.05 9.56 29.61
C LEU A 254 18.13 10.64 29.71
N ILE A 255 19.40 10.26 29.89
CA ILE A 255 20.52 11.21 29.91
C ILE A 255 20.67 11.93 28.56
N LEU A 256 20.49 11.22 27.44
CA LEU A 256 20.56 11.80 26.10
C LEU A 256 19.42 12.80 25.86
N LEU A 257 18.20 12.47 26.28
CA LEU A 257 17.04 13.36 26.21
C LEU A 257 17.20 14.59 27.12
N GLU A 258 17.81 14.45 28.29
CA GLU A 258 18.19 15.60 29.15
C GLU A 258 19.18 16.51 28.45
N ALA A 259 20.24 15.94 27.86
CA ALA A 259 21.26 16.69 27.15
C ALA A 259 20.69 17.44 25.93
N ALA A 260 19.70 16.86 25.27
CA ALA A 260 18.96 17.47 24.17
C ALA A 260 17.89 18.49 24.61
N ASN A 261 17.62 18.62 25.92
CA ASN A 261 16.50 19.40 26.47
C ASN A 261 15.12 18.96 25.94
N LEU A 262 14.94 17.65 25.75
CA LEU A 262 13.72 17.03 25.23
C LEU A 262 12.85 16.38 26.32
N LEU A 263 13.31 16.33 27.58
CA LEU A 263 12.49 15.84 28.68
C LEU A 263 11.50 16.92 29.16
N PRO A 264 10.19 16.59 29.26
CA PRO A 264 9.21 17.49 29.85
C PRO A 264 9.53 17.84 31.31
N GLN A 265 9.25 19.08 31.68
CA GLN A 265 9.46 19.57 33.05
C GLN A 265 8.41 18.97 34.02
N GLY A 266 8.81 18.78 35.29
CA GLY A 266 7.89 18.35 36.35
C GLY A 266 7.54 16.85 36.37
N LEU A 267 8.15 16.03 35.51
CA LEU A 267 7.98 14.57 35.54
C LEU A 267 8.73 13.94 36.73
N GLY A 268 8.04 13.07 37.47
CA GLY A 268 8.65 12.20 38.46
C GLY A 268 9.49 11.09 37.81
N GLU A 269 10.37 10.45 38.59
CA GLU A 269 11.33 9.44 38.08
C GLU A 269 10.68 8.30 37.26
N PRO A 270 9.55 7.68 37.68
CA PRO A 270 8.90 6.64 36.86
C PRO A 270 8.34 7.18 35.54
N GLN A 271 7.85 8.43 35.53
CA GLN A 271 7.29 9.07 34.33
C GLN A 271 8.39 9.43 33.33
N ARG A 272 9.57 9.86 33.82
CA ARG A 272 10.73 10.12 32.97
C ARG A 272 11.20 8.85 32.26
N HIS A 273 11.24 7.73 32.97
CA HIS A 273 11.59 6.44 32.38
C HIS A 273 10.56 5.96 31.35
N ALA A 274 9.27 6.13 31.64
CA ALA A 274 8.22 5.84 30.68
C ALA A 274 8.37 6.69 29.41
N PHE A 275 8.60 8.00 29.58
CA PHE A 275 8.85 8.91 28.45
C PHE A 275 10.05 8.47 27.62
N ALA A 276 11.18 8.10 28.24
CA ALA A 276 12.36 7.64 27.53
C ALA A 276 12.08 6.36 26.71
N ARG A 277 11.32 5.40 27.25
CA ARG A 277 10.89 4.20 26.50
C ARG A 277 9.99 4.55 25.32
N THR A 278 9.04 5.47 25.50
CA THR A 278 8.16 5.93 24.44
C THR A 278 8.94 6.67 23.34
N ALA A 279 9.87 7.56 23.71
CA ALA A 279 10.74 8.28 22.77
C ALA A 279 11.60 7.31 21.95
N ARG A 280 12.15 6.27 22.60
CA ARG A 280 12.91 5.21 21.93
C ARG A 280 12.05 4.40 20.96
N ALA A 281 10.85 4.00 21.36
CA ALA A 281 9.93 3.30 20.47
C ALA A 281 9.55 4.17 19.25
N LYS A 282 9.28 5.46 19.46
CA LYS A 282 9.06 6.42 18.37
C LYS A 282 10.28 6.49 17.44
N ALA A 283 11.49 6.57 17.99
CA ALA A 283 12.72 6.63 17.22
C ALA A 283 12.95 5.37 16.36
N GLU A 284 12.62 4.18 16.88
CA GLU A 284 12.71 2.92 16.12
C GLU A 284 11.66 2.82 15.00
N LEU A 285 10.46 3.41 15.17
CA LEU A 285 9.48 3.53 14.08
C LEU A 285 9.99 4.47 12.99
N ALA A 286 10.62 5.58 13.38
CA ALA A 286 11.01 6.66 12.48
C ALA A 286 12.44 6.59 11.93
N LYS A 287 13.18 5.51 12.20
CA LYS A 287 14.62 5.43 11.91
C LYS A 287 15.04 5.56 10.44
N TYR A 288 14.10 5.49 9.49
CA TYR A 288 14.37 5.64 8.05
C TYR A 288 13.76 6.91 7.46
N GLU A 289 13.18 7.78 8.27
CA GLU A 289 12.42 8.96 7.81
C GLU A 289 13.28 10.21 7.70
N VAL A 290 14.41 10.22 8.39
CA VAL A 290 15.29 11.38 8.47
C VAL A 290 16.46 11.20 7.52
N ASP A 291 16.72 12.22 6.69
CA ASP A 291 17.83 12.24 5.74
C ASP A 291 19.21 12.27 6.41
N GLY A 292 20.25 11.94 5.64
CA GLY A 292 21.63 11.91 6.11
C GLY A 292 22.14 13.26 6.66
N PRO A 293 22.01 14.37 5.91
CA PRO A 293 22.41 15.70 6.38
C PRO A 293 21.79 16.11 7.72
N THR A 294 20.49 15.87 7.92
CA THR A 294 19.79 16.17 9.17
C THR A 294 20.35 15.34 10.34
N ARG A 295 20.69 14.06 10.09
CA ARG A 295 21.36 13.22 11.08
C ARG A 295 22.75 13.74 11.42
N GLU A 296 23.58 14.02 10.43
CA GLU A 296 24.94 14.54 10.63
C GLU A 296 24.93 15.87 11.42
N ALA A 297 23.99 16.76 11.11
CA ALA A 297 23.81 18.01 11.85
C ALA A 297 23.40 17.78 13.31
N ALA A 298 22.58 16.76 13.60
CA ALA A 298 22.25 16.39 14.97
C ALA A 298 23.43 15.75 15.71
N GLU A 299 24.22 14.90 15.05
CA GLU A 299 25.43 14.28 15.63
C GLU A 299 26.45 15.34 16.08
N GLN A 300 26.62 16.41 15.30
CA GLN A 300 27.53 17.51 15.62
C GLN A 300 27.06 18.36 16.82
N ARG A 301 25.75 18.34 17.12
CA ARG A 301 25.17 19.07 18.25
C ARG A 301 25.22 18.29 19.57
N MET A 302 25.56 17.00 19.53
CA MET A 302 25.60 16.20 20.76
C MET A 302 26.66 16.75 21.73
N PHE A 303 26.19 17.26 22.86
CA PHE A 303 27.04 17.71 23.95
C PHE A 303 26.61 17.06 25.26
N LEU A 304 27.52 16.29 25.86
CA LEU A 304 27.33 15.71 27.19
C LEU A 304 28.23 16.46 28.17
N SER A 305 27.67 16.83 29.33
CA SER A 305 28.51 17.30 30.42
C SER A 305 29.47 16.19 30.88
N PRO A 306 30.62 16.52 31.48
CA PRO A 306 31.56 15.52 31.99
C PRO A 306 30.90 14.51 32.95
N GLN A 307 29.93 14.96 33.75
CA GLN A 307 29.18 14.11 34.67
C GLN A 307 28.25 13.13 33.94
N GLN A 308 27.55 13.59 32.89
CA GLN A 308 26.70 12.72 32.08
C GLN A 308 27.52 11.68 31.30
N GLY A 309 28.65 12.10 30.72
CA GLY A 309 29.56 11.20 30.02
C GLY A 309 30.11 10.09 30.93
N GLU A 310 30.55 10.45 32.14
CA GLU A 310 31.05 9.46 33.11
C GLU A 310 29.95 8.50 33.56
N ARG A 311 28.74 8.99 33.86
CA ARG A 311 27.58 8.15 34.22
C ARG A 311 27.27 7.12 33.13
N ILE A 312 27.25 7.53 31.86
CA ILE A 312 27.01 6.61 30.75
C ILE A 312 28.15 5.58 30.65
N ALA A 313 29.41 6.02 30.73
CA ALA A 313 30.56 5.13 30.65
C ALA A 313 30.58 4.08 31.79
N GLU A 314 30.18 4.47 33.00
CA GLU A 314 30.02 3.55 34.14
C GLU A 314 28.92 2.51 33.88
N ARG A 315 27.77 2.91 33.32
CA ARG A 315 26.69 1.97 32.95
C ARG A 315 27.16 0.93 31.93
N TYR A 316 27.82 1.37 30.87
CA TYR A 316 28.36 0.46 29.85
C TYR A 316 29.42 -0.50 30.43
N ARG A 317 30.30 -0.03 31.32
CA ARG A 317 31.25 -0.88 32.06
C ARG A 317 30.54 -1.91 32.96
N ALA A 318 29.49 -1.48 33.66
CA ALA A 318 28.72 -2.37 34.54
C ALA A 318 27.97 -3.47 33.77
N ILE A 319 27.42 -3.14 32.59
CA ILE A 319 26.71 -4.08 31.72
C ILE A 319 27.68 -5.09 31.10
N HIS A 320 28.85 -4.61 30.65
CA HIS A 320 29.88 -5.47 30.05
C HIS A 320 30.58 -6.35 31.10
N GLY A 321 30.75 -5.85 32.33
CA GLY A 321 31.47 -6.55 33.41
C GLY A 321 32.99 -6.42 33.34
N GLN A 322 33.53 -5.81 32.27
CA GLN A 322 34.96 -5.52 32.05
C GLN A 322 35.12 -4.18 31.33
N PRO A 323 36.35 -3.60 31.23
CA PRO A 323 36.59 -2.46 30.36
C PRO A 323 36.03 -2.69 28.95
N LEU A 324 35.52 -1.63 28.31
CA LEU A 324 34.95 -1.75 26.98
C LEU A 324 36.02 -2.22 25.97
N PRO A 325 35.70 -3.15 25.07
CA PRO A 325 36.65 -3.63 24.07
C PRO A 325 37.14 -2.49 23.18
N ALA A 326 38.39 -2.57 22.71
CA ALA A 326 38.94 -1.58 21.79
C ALA A 326 38.18 -1.50 20.45
N SER A 327 37.44 -2.56 20.09
CA SER A 327 36.57 -2.60 18.91
C SER A 327 35.23 -1.89 19.11
N PHE A 328 34.90 -1.44 20.33
CA PHE A 328 33.65 -0.73 20.63
C PHE A 328 33.87 0.78 20.83
N ASP A 329 33.48 1.57 19.83
CA ASP A 329 33.51 3.04 19.94
C ASP A 329 32.22 3.56 20.60
N LEU A 330 32.29 3.78 21.92
CA LEU A 330 31.18 4.31 22.69
C LEU A 330 30.72 5.70 22.21
N LEU A 331 31.65 6.58 21.81
CA LEU A 331 31.29 7.94 21.40
C LEU A 331 30.49 7.91 20.10
N THR A 332 30.96 7.13 19.11
CA THR A 332 30.24 6.92 17.85
C THR A 332 28.86 6.32 18.11
N ARG A 333 28.75 5.33 19.02
CA ARG A 333 27.44 4.77 19.37
C ARG A 333 26.51 5.79 20.01
N LEU A 334 26.99 6.58 20.97
CA LEU A 334 26.17 7.60 21.62
C LEU A 334 25.70 8.69 20.66
N LYS A 335 26.52 9.08 19.69
CA LYS A 335 26.11 10.02 18.63
C LYS A 335 24.95 9.47 17.79
N GLN A 336 25.00 8.20 17.41
CA GLN A 336 23.91 7.54 16.68
C GLN A 336 22.62 7.51 17.51
N GLU A 337 22.71 7.13 18.78
CA GLU A 337 21.56 7.05 19.69
C GLU A 337 20.94 8.42 19.97
N TYR A 338 21.77 9.41 20.29
CA TYR A 338 21.37 10.79 20.51
C TYR A 338 20.66 11.33 19.27
N THR A 339 21.28 11.16 18.11
CA THR A 339 20.74 11.63 16.84
C THR A 339 19.38 11.02 16.57
N SER A 340 19.24 9.70 16.73
CA SER A 340 17.97 9.00 16.53
C SER A 340 16.86 9.57 17.43
N LEU A 341 17.14 9.83 18.71
CA LEU A 341 16.16 10.42 19.64
C LEU A 341 15.83 11.87 19.30
N VAL A 342 16.84 12.69 18.95
CA VAL A 342 16.67 14.12 18.70
C VAL A 342 15.92 14.39 17.40
N VAL A 343 16.34 13.77 16.30
CA VAL A 343 15.74 14.04 14.98
C VAL A 343 14.31 13.52 14.87
N THR A 344 13.94 12.54 15.70
CA THR A 344 12.58 11.97 15.70
C THR A 344 11.65 12.61 16.72
N ALA A 345 12.19 13.41 17.66
CA ALA A 345 11.38 14.09 18.67
C ALA A 345 10.33 15.01 18.03
N ASP A 346 10.72 15.73 16.98
CA ASP A 346 9.88 16.71 16.26
C ASP A 346 9.01 16.08 15.16
N LEU A 347 9.07 14.76 14.96
CA LEU A 347 8.23 14.08 13.98
C LEU A 347 6.85 13.79 14.57
N HIS A 348 5.78 13.97 13.81
CA HIS A 348 4.41 13.73 14.27
C HIS A 348 3.68 12.79 13.33
N SER A 349 2.56 12.22 13.80
CA SER A 349 1.65 11.55 12.88
C SER A 349 1.07 12.57 11.91
N GLU A 350 0.88 12.14 10.68
CA GLU A 350 0.22 12.89 9.61
C GLU A 350 -1.28 13.11 9.87
N PHE A 351 -1.86 12.33 10.79
CA PHE A 351 -3.21 12.51 11.30
C PHE A 351 -3.13 13.18 12.67
N ASN A 352 -3.68 14.40 12.78
CA ASN A 352 -3.75 15.04 14.09
C ASN A 352 -4.99 14.57 14.89
N ASP A 353 -4.91 14.63 16.21
CA ASP A 353 -5.96 14.15 17.10
C ASP A 353 -7.28 14.93 16.96
N GLU A 354 -7.22 16.21 16.60
CA GLU A 354 -8.42 17.03 16.37
C GLU A 354 -9.22 16.56 15.15
N GLN A 355 -8.53 16.22 14.05
CA GLN A 355 -9.13 15.68 12.84
C GLN A 355 -9.75 14.31 13.09
N ILE A 356 -9.04 13.44 13.83
CA ILE A 356 -9.57 12.15 14.25
C ILE A 356 -10.83 12.35 15.10
N ALA A 357 -10.77 13.23 16.09
CA ALA A 357 -11.91 13.55 16.96
C ALA A 357 -13.11 14.11 16.18
N LYS A 358 -12.88 14.88 15.12
CA LYS A 358 -13.93 15.40 14.24
C LYS A 358 -14.53 14.34 13.32
N ALA A 359 -13.73 13.36 12.88
CA ALA A 359 -14.20 12.28 12.02
C ALA A 359 -14.97 11.19 12.81
N LEU A 360 -14.56 10.90 14.05
CA LEU A 360 -15.14 9.84 14.89
C LEU A 360 -16.68 9.84 14.96
N PRO A 361 -17.38 10.98 15.18
CA PRO A 361 -18.84 11.02 15.27
C PRO A 361 -19.56 10.64 13.97
N THR A 362 -18.88 10.73 12.82
CA THR A 362 -19.47 10.43 11.50
C THR A 362 -19.30 8.98 11.07
N LEU A 363 -18.51 8.20 11.81
CA LEU A 363 -18.25 6.80 11.49
C LEU A 363 -19.37 5.89 11.96
N ALA A 364 -20.12 5.34 11.01
CA ALA A 364 -20.90 4.14 11.24
C ALA A 364 -19.95 2.94 11.18
N ALA A 365 -19.72 2.30 12.33
CA ALA A 365 -18.98 1.04 12.41
C ALA A 365 -19.70 0.11 13.38
N ASP A 366 -20.15 -1.02 12.84
CA ASP A 366 -20.75 -2.08 13.62
C ASP A 366 -19.69 -2.93 14.35
N ALA A 367 -20.16 -3.82 15.22
CA ALA A 367 -19.28 -4.66 16.02
C ALA A 367 -18.45 -5.62 15.15
N ALA A 368 -18.97 -6.05 14.00
CA ALA A 368 -18.27 -6.96 13.09
C ALA A 368 -17.07 -6.27 12.44
N THR A 369 -17.27 -5.06 11.93
CA THR A 369 -16.21 -4.21 11.37
C THR A 369 -15.10 -3.94 12.39
N LEU A 370 -15.46 -3.58 13.62
CA LEU A 370 -14.49 -3.32 14.69
C LEU A 370 -13.71 -4.58 15.08
N ALA A 371 -14.39 -5.70 15.27
CA ALA A 371 -13.74 -6.95 15.62
C ALA A 371 -12.77 -7.41 14.51
N ARG A 372 -13.17 -7.25 13.25
CA ARG A 372 -12.39 -7.63 12.07
C ARG A 372 -11.14 -6.76 11.92
N LEU A 373 -11.27 -5.44 11.90
CA LEU A 373 -10.12 -4.52 11.79
C LEU A 373 -9.22 -4.58 13.02
N GLY A 374 -9.79 -4.68 14.23
CA GLY A 374 -9.03 -4.82 15.46
C GLY A 374 -8.14 -6.07 15.45
N ARG A 375 -8.65 -7.19 14.93
CA ARG A 375 -7.85 -8.42 14.74
C ARG A 375 -6.70 -8.20 13.76
N MET A 376 -6.96 -7.55 12.62
CA MET A 376 -5.93 -7.26 11.63
C MET A 376 -4.83 -6.38 12.22
N LEU A 377 -5.21 -5.28 12.90
CA LEU A 377 -4.28 -4.34 13.54
C LEU A 377 -3.38 -5.01 14.58
N GLN A 378 -3.95 -5.86 15.43
CA GLN A 378 -3.19 -6.63 16.42
C GLN A 378 -2.24 -7.64 15.75
N ALA A 379 -2.69 -8.35 14.71
CA ALA A 379 -1.86 -9.31 13.99
C ALA A 379 -0.65 -8.64 13.32
N GLY A 380 -0.86 -7.48 12.68
CA GLY A 380 0.21 -6.68 12.08
C GLY A 380 1.14 -5.97 13.09
N GLY A 381 0.82 -6.01 14.39
CA GLY A 381 1.54 -5.27 15.42
C GLY A 381 1.39 -3.75 15.27
N TYR A 382 0.27 -3.30 14.72
CA TYR A 382 -0.12 -1.88 14.63
C TYR A 382 -0.96 -1.43 15.83
N GLN A 383 -1.40 -2.38 16.65
CA GLN A 383 -2.11 -2.18 17.90
C GLN A 383 -1.54 -3.13 18.96
N ARG A 384 -1.52 -2.70 20.22
CA ARG A 384 -1.05 -3.50 21.37
C ARG A 384 -1.78 -4.83 21.47
N THR A 385 -1.05 -5.84 21.95
CA THR A 385 -1.62 -7.19 22.09
C THR A 385 -2.45 -7.28 23.37
N GLY A 386 -3.56 -8.01 23.31
CA GLY A 386 -4.43 -8.20 24.49
C GLY A 386 -5.40 -7.06 24.79
N LEU A 387 -5.45 -6.00 23.97
CA LEU A 387 -6.55 -5.04 24.00
C LEU A 387 -7.87 -5.77 23.72
N ALA A 388 -8.90 -5.47 24.53
CA ALA A 388 -10.22 -6.05 24.43
C ALA A 388 -11.31 -5.05 24.85
N GLY A 389 -12.54 -5.30 24.39
CA GLY A 389 -13.70 -4.49 24.75
C GLY A 389 -13.54 -3.03 24.34
N ALA A 390 -13.95 -2.11 25.23
CA ALA A 390 -14.04 -0.69 24.91
C ALA A 390 -12.71 -0.03 24.50
N GLU A 391 -11.57 -0.48 25.04
CA GLU A 391 -10.27 0.07 24.66
C GLU A 391 -9.88 -0.36 23.24
N GLN A 392 -10.08 -1.64 22.90
CA GLN A 392 -9.86 -2.12 21.53
C GLN A 392 -10.77 -1.38 20.55
N ASP A 393 -12.06 -1.30 20.86
CA ASP A 393 -13.04 -0.60 20.02
C ASP A 393 -12.64 0.86 19.81
N HIS A 394 -12.15 1.54 20.85
CA HIS A 394 -11.69 2.92 20.74
C HIS A 394 -10.52 3.05 19.76
N GLN A 395 -9.48 2.22 19.90
CA GLN A 395 -8.32 2.27 19.01
C GLN A 395 -8.67 1.88 17.57
N THR A 396 -9.52 0.88 17.38
CA THR A 396 -9.99 0.50 16.04
C THR A 396 -10.85 1.61 15.40
N ARG A 397 -11.68 2.31 16.18
CA ARG A 397 -12.43 3.49 15.70
C ARG A 397 -11.51 4.65 15.31
N ARG A 398 -10.42 4.89 16.07
CA ARG A 398 -9.39 5.87 15.69
C ARG A 398 -8.77 5.53 14.33
N PHE A 399 -8.41 4.26 14.10
CA PHE A 399 -7.89 3.84 12.81
C PHE A 399 -8.93 4.03 11.68
N LEU A 400 -10.20 3.66 11.90
CA LEU A 400 -11.28 3.92 10.94
C LEU A 400 -11.43 5.42 10.61
N ALA A 401 -11.25 6.31 11.59
CA ALA A 401 -11.26 7.75 11.35
C ALA A 401 -10.10 8.18 10.43
N MET A 402 -8.90 7.66 10.66
CA MET A 402 -7.74 7.90 9.79
C MET A 402 -8.01 7.41 8.37
N MET A 403 -8.65 6.25 8.22
CA MET A 403 -9.04 5.72 6.90
C MET A 403 -10.02 6.65 6.17
N ALA A 404 -11.03 7.17 6.87
CA ALA A 404 -11.97 8.13 6.29
C ALA A 404 -11.28 9.45 5.90
N ILE A 405 -10.30 9.90 6.69
CA ILE A 405 -9.47 11.07 6.35
C ILE A 405 -8.63 10.77 5.10
N SER A 406 -7.97 9.61 5.03
CA SER A 406 -7.20 9.18 3.87
C SER A 406 -8.04 9.11 2.60
N GLN A 407 -9.24 8.53 2.66
CA GLN A 407 -10.14 8.46 1.52
C GLN A 407 -10.53 9.86 1.01
N ARG A 408 -10.80 10.80 1.91
CA ARG A 408 -11.10 12.18 1.52
C ARG A 408 -9.91 12.85 0.84
N LEU A 409 -8.71 12.69 1.39
CA LEU A 409 -7.48 13.25 0.81
C LEU A 409 -7.17 12.62 -0.56
N MET A 410 -7.36 11.32 -0.71
CA MET A 410 -7.27 10.62 -2.01
C MET A 410 -8.23 11.23 -3.03
N ALA A 411 -9.49 11.46 -2.68
CA ALA A 411 -10.46 12.04 -3.61
C ALA A 411 -10.06 13.46 -4.06
N GLN A 412 -9.63 14.29 -3.10
CA GLN A 412 -9.15 15.65 -3.37
C GLN A 412 -7.88 15.68 -4.23
N GLU A 413 -6.98 14.73 -3.98
CA GLU A 413 -5.76 14.55 -4.76
C GLU A 413 -6.09 14.17 -6.19
N LEU A 414 -6.93 13.15 -6.39
CA LEU A 414 -7.32 12.61 -7.69
C LEU A 414 -8.34 13.48 -8.46
N LYS A 415 -8.76 14.62 -7.90
CA LYS A 415 -9.73 15.57 -8.48
C LYS A 415 -11.08 14.93 -8.82
N VAL A 416 -11.51 13.98 -7.99
CA VAL A 416 -12.85 13.37 -8.02
C VAL A 416 -13.63 13.77 -6.75
N ALA A 417 -14.95 13.79 -6.82
CA ALA A 417 -15.75 14.00 -5.61
C ALA A 417 -15.59 12.78 -4.67
N GLU A 418 -15.71 12.99 -3.35
CA GLU A 418 -15.55 11.91 -2.35
C GLU A 418 -16.50 10.72 -2.60
N ARG A 419 -17.71 10.97 -3.12
CA ARG A 419 -18.68 9.94 -3.50
C ARG A 419 -18.33 9.19 -4.79
N ASP A 420 -17.45 9.76 -5.61
CA ASP A 420 -17.02 9.23 -6.90
C ASP A 420 -15.60 8.59 -6.80
N LEU A 421 -15.03 8.57 -5.60
CA LEU A 421 -13.91 7.69 -5.22
C LEU A 421 -14.48 6.39 -4.63
N VAL A 422 -14.47 5.32 -5.42
CA VAL A 422 -15.09 4.04 -5.08
C VAL A 422 -14.03 3.08 -4.56
N ILE A 423 -14.09 2.77 -3.26
CA ILE A 423 -13.21 1.76 -2.65
C ILE A 423 -13.82 0.38 -2.85
N LEU A 424 -13.08 -0.52 -3.49
CA LEU A 424 -13.53 -1.89 -3.79
C LEU A 424 -12.80 -2.90 -2.92
N ALA A 425 -13.53 -3.93 -2.46
CA ALA A 425 -12.90 -5.14 -1.97
C ALA A 425 -11.99 -5.70 -3.08
N GLN A 426 -10.82 -6.18 -2.70
CA GLN A 426 -9.79 -6.55 -3.66
C GLN A 426 -10.15 -7.90 -4.36
N PRO A 427 -10.35 -7.95 -5.69
CA PRO A 427 -10.73 -9.17 -6.42
C PRO A 427 -9.57 -10.16 -6.62
N GLY A 428 -8.35 -9.76 -6.30
CA GLY A 428 -7.12 -10.46 -6.63
C GLY A 428 -5.95 -9.53 -6.39
N PHE A 429 -4.84 -9.74 -7.08
CA PHE A 429 -3.65 -8.92 -6.88
C PHE A 429 -3.87 -7.44 -7.16
N HIS A 430 -4.27 -7.09 -8.37
CA HIS A 430 -4.57 -5.73 -8.82
C HIS A 430 -6.01 -5.66 -9.37
N LEU A 431 -6.60 -4.46 -9.43
CA LEU A 431 -7.93 -4.25 -10.01
C LEU A 431 -7.92 -4.47 -11.53
N ASP A 432 -6.92 -3.89 -12.20
CA ASP A 432 -6.69 -3.96 -13.65
C ASP A 432 -6.58 -5.40 -14.21
N MET A 433 -6.24 -6.35 -13.33
CA MET A 433 -6.18 -7.78 -13.61
C MET A 433 -7.53 -8.47 -13.65
N ALA A 434 -8.57 -7.87 -13.05
CA ALA A 434 -9.86 -8.51 -12.86
C ALA A 434 -11.05 -7.68 -13.38
N MET A 435 -10.84 -6.41 -13.70
CA MET A 435 -11.89 -5.55 -14.23
C MET A 435 -11.37 -4.49 -15.18
N ARG A 436 -12.28 -3.91 -15.98
CA ARG A 436 -11.98 -2.82 -16.90
C ARG A 436 -13.17 -1.87 -17.05
N PRO A 437 -12.98 -0.55 -16.82
CA PRO A 437 -13.99 0.44 -17.14
C PRO A 437 -14.36 0.45 -18.63
N LEU A 438 -15.65 0.61 -18.92
CA LEU A 438 -16.15 1.00 -20.23
C LEU A 438 -16.57 2.48 -20.18
N ALA A 439 -16.90 3.05 -21.34
CA ALA A 439 -17.67 4.30 -21.35
C ALA A 439 -18.99 4.10 -20.58
N ASP A 440 -19.58 5.20 -20.10
CA ASP A 440 -20.92 5.30 -19.51
C ASP A 440 -21.11 4.74 -18.08
N GLY A 441 -20.02 4.34 -17.41
CA GLY A 441 -20.05 3.81 -16.03
C GLY A 441 -20.34 2.31 -15.96
N ARG A 442 -20.34 1.61 -17.09
CA ARG A 442 -20.28 0.15 -17.14
C ARG A 442 -18.87 -0.34 -16.84
N ILE A 443 -18.75 -1.45 -16.12
CA ILE A 443 -17.48 -2.06 -15.72
C ILE A 443 -17.48 -3.52 -16.14
N LEU A 444 -16.55 -3.95 -16.99
CA LEU A 444 -16.30 -5.37 -17.20
C LEU A 444 -15.70 -5.94 -15.92
N LEU A 445 -16.30 -6.97 -15.34
CA LEU A 445 -15.83 -7.63 -14.13
C LEU A 445 -15.68 -9.13 -14.37
N ASN A 446 -14.48 -9.66 -14.13
CA ASN A 446 -14.20 -11.08 -14.30
C ASN A 446 -15.19 -11.96 -13.54
N ASP A 447 -15.77 -12.92 -14.25
CA ASP A 447 -16.67 -13.92 -13.70
C ASP A 447 -16.25 -15.32 -14.14
N HIS A 448 -15.95 -16.16 -13.15
CA HIS A 448 -15.49 -17.53 -13.40
C HIS A 448 -16.54 -18.39 -14.11
N ALA A 449 -17.84 -18.18 -13.87
CA ALA A 449 -18.89 -18.92 -14.54
C ALA A 449 -19.07 -18.47 -16.00
N ALA A 450 -18.92 -17.18 -16.28
CA ALA A 450 -18.88 -16.64 -17.63
C ALA A 450 -17.67 -17.19 -18.43
N SER A 451 -16.48 -17.25 -17.81
CA SER A 451 -15.30 -17.89 -18.40
C SER A 451 -15.55 -19.37 -18.71
N ALA A 452 -16.20 -20.12 -17.80
CA ALA A 452 -16.52 -21.52 -18.01
C ALA A 452 -17.51 -21.70 -19.18
N ALA A 453 -18.54 -20.87 -19.26
CA ALA A 453 -19.53 -20.90 -20.35
C ALA A 453 -18.90 -20.60 -21.72
N LEU A 454 -17.95 -19.65 -21.79
CA LEU A 454 -17.21 -19.35 -23.01
C LEU A 454 -16.37 -20.55 -23.47
N ILE A 455 -15.68 -21.22 -22.55
CA ILE A 455 -14.89 -22.42 -22.88
C ILE A 455 -15.80 -23.57 -23.34
N GLU A 456 -16.95 -23.76 -22.70
CA GLU A 456 -17.94 -24.75 -23.11
C GLU A 456 -18.47 -24.48 -24.53
N GLN A 457 -18.71 -23.21 -24.88
CA GLN A 457 -19.07 -22.81 -26.24
C GLN A 457 -17.97 -23.20 -27.24
N VAL A 458 -16.71 -22.95 -26.91
CA VAL A 458 -15.57 -23.34 -27.76
C VAL A 458 -15.48 -24.86 -27.92
N LEU A 459 -15.63 -25.61 -26.82
CA LEU A 459 -15.60 -27.08 -26.82
C LEU A 459 -16.75 -27.72 -27.63
N ALA A 460 -17.90 -27.05 -27.70
CA ALA A 460 -19.09 -27.48 -28.43
C ALA A 460 -19.10 -27.04 -29.91
N SER A 461 -18.21 -26.12 -30.30
CA SER A 461 -18.11 -25.64 -31.68
C SER A 461 -17.31 -26.60 -32.58
N ASP A 462 -17.40 -26.41 -33.89
CA ASP A 462 -16.58 -27.11 -34.90
C ASP A 462 -15.13 -26.58 -34.96
N ALA A 463 -14.66 -25.89 -33.93
CA ALA A 463 -13.30 -25.38 -33.85
C ALA A 463 -12.26 -26.51 -33.88
N THR A 464 -11.20 -26.31 -34.68
CA THR A 464 -10.06 -27.21 -34.74
C THR A 464 -9.26 -27.10 -33.43
N LEU A 465 -9.39 -28.10 -32.57
CA LEU A 465 -8.66 -28.23 -31.31
C LEU A 465 -7.92 -29.57 -31.31
N SER A 466 -6.68 -29.59 -30.84
CA SER A 466 -5.97 -30.82 -30.53
C SER A 466 -6.61 -31.56 -29.33
N ASP A 467 -6.31 -32.85 -29.20
CA ASP A 467 -6.80 -33.64 -28.06
C ASP A 467 -6.29 -33.10 -26.71
N SER A 468 -5.04 -32.62 -26.66
CA SER A 468 -4.45 -31.99 -25.47
C SER A 468 -5.19 -30.71 -25.10
N GLU A 469 -5.45 -29.82 -26.06
CA GLU A 469 -6.21 -28.59 -25.81
C GLU A 469 -7.63 -28.90 -25.35
N ARG A 470 -8.30 -29.87 -25.96
CA ARG A 470 -9.64 -30.29 -25.55
C ARG A 470 -9.66 -30.83 -24.12
N GLN A 471 -8.63 -31.58 -23.72
CA GLN A 471 -8.50 -32.08 -22.35
C GLN A 471 -8.23 -30.95 -21.36
N GLU A 472 -7.29 -30.06 -21.66
CA GLU A 472 -6.95 -28.93 -20.81
C GLU A 472 -8.12 -27.96 -20.64
N LEU A 473 -8.86 -27.65 -21.71
CA LEU A 473 -10.06 -26.80 -21.64
C LEU A 473 -11.16 -27.42 -20.76
N ARG A 474 -11.37 -28.74 -20.82
CA ARG A 474 -12.31 -29.43 -19.93
C ARG A 474 -11.87 -29.36 -18.46
N GLN A 475 -10.56 -29.44 -18.21
CA GLN A 475 -10.02 -29.24 -16.87
C GLN A 475 -10.23 -27.79 -16.41
N SER A 476 -9.94 -26.80 -17.26
CA SER A 476 -10.19 -25.38 -16.97
C SER A 476 -11.64 -25.09 -16.58
N VAL A 477 -12.62 -25.71 -17.27
CA VAL A 477 -14.05 -25.58 -16.89
C VAL A 477 -14.30 -26.11 -15.47
N THR A 478 -13.67 -27.22 -15.11
CA THR A 478 -13.80 -27.80 -13.76
C THR A 478 -13.19 -26.86 -12.71
N ASP A 479 -11.99 -26.34 -12.98
CA ASP A 479 -11.28 -25.43 -12.09
C ASP A 479 -12.05 -24.11 -11.92
N LEU A 480 -12.60 -23.57 -13.00
CA LEU A 480 -13.41 -22.34 -12.99
C LEU A 480 -14.69 -22.50 -12.17
N ARG A 481 -15.35 -23.66 -12.21
CA ARG A 481 -16.52 -23.92 -11.35
C ARG A 481 -16.14 -23.95 -9.87
N GLN A 482 -14.96 -24.49 -9.54
CA GLN A 482 -14.45 -24.45 -8.16
C GLN A 482 -14.08 -23.03 -7.74
N GLN A 483 -13.44 -22.25 -8.61
CA GLN A 483 -13.10 -20.86 -8.36
C GLN A 483 -14.36 -20.00 -8.21
N SER A 484 -15.40 -20.22 -9.03
CA SER A 484 -16.69 -19.55 -8.90
C SER A 484 -17.28 -19.71 -7.49
N ALA A 485 -17.24 -20.92 -6.93
CA ALA A 485 -17.70 -21.18 -5.56
C ALA A 485 -16.81 -20.51 -4.51
N ARG A 486 -15.48 -20.60 -4.65
CA ARG A 486 -14.51 -20.04 -3.70
C ARG A 486 -14.58 -18.50 -3.63
N TRP A 487 -14.73 -17.85 -4.77
CA TRP A 487 -14.69 -16.38 -4.88
C TRP A 487 -16.06 -15.71 -4.81
N HIS A 488 -17.14 -16.49 -4.68
CA HIS A 488 -18.52 -16.00 -4.79
C HIS A 488 -18.81 -14.79 -3.90
N LYS A 489 -18.43 -14.85 -2.61
CA LYS A 489 -18.71 -13.76 -1.65
C LYS A 489 -18.00 -12.46 -2.02
N ILE A 490 -16.72 -12.54 -2.37
CA ILE A 490 -15.91 -11.37 -2.77
C ILE A 490 -16.48 -10.77 -4.05
N HIS A 491 -16.73 -11.58 -5.08
CA HIS A 491 -17.28 -11.07 -6.35
C HIS A 491 -18.69 -10.50 -6.18
N ALA A 492 -19.53 -11.09 -5.32
CA ALA A 492 -20.85 -10.54 -4.99
C ALA A 492 -20.74 -9.18 -4.29
N LEU A 493 -19.82 -9.05 -3.34
CA LEU A 493 -19.56 -7.78 -2.66
C LEU A 493 -19.05 -6.70 -3.63
N ILE A 494 -18.10 -7.02 -4.50
CA ILE A 494 -17.57 -6.06 -5.49
C ILE A 494 -18.69 -5.58 -6.42
N ARG A 495 -19.56 -6.48 -6.90
CA ARG A 495 -20.74 -6.08 -7.70
C ARG A 495 -21.66 -5.15 -6.94
N GLN A 496 -21.89 -5.43 -5.66
CA GLN A 496 -22.71 -4.59 -4.79
C GLN A 496 -22.07 -3.20 -4.61
N GLN A 497 -20.78 -3.12 -4.31
CA GLN A 497 -20.03 -1.87 -4.15
C GLN A 497 -20.06 -1.02 -5.43
N LEU A 498 -19.86 -1.63 -6.60
CA LEU A 498 -19.99 -0.95 -7.89
C LEU A 498 -21.43 -0.43 -8.10
N SER A 499 -22.43 -1.25 -7.82
CA SER A 499 -23.85 -0.88 -8.00
C SER A 499 -24.28 0.24 -7.05
N ASP A 500 -23.87 0.19 -5.79
CA ASP A 500 -24.14 1.23 -4.78
C ASP A 500 -23.48 2.56 -5.15
N ALA A 501 -22.33 2.50 -5.83
CA ALA A 501 -21.67 3.67 -6.41
C ALA A 501 -22.29 4.14 -7.73
N GLY A 502 -23.43 3.57 -8.16
CA GLY A 502 -24.12 3.94 -9.40
C GLY A 502 -23.38 3.50 -10.68
N LEU A 503 -22.50 2.50 -10.59
CA LEU A 503 -21.82 1.87 -11.73
C LEU A 503 -22.53 0.56 -12.08
N THR A 504 -22.32 0.08 -13.32
CA THR A 504 -22.99 -1.13 -13.82
C THR A 504 -21.98 -2.25 -14.07
N PRO A 505 -21.81 -3.21 -13.14
CA PRO A 505 -20.92 -4.34 -13.35
C PRO A 505 -21.49 -5.31 -14.40
N ILE A 506 -20.66 -5.73 -15.34
CA ILE A 506 -20.95 -6.75 -16.36
C ILE A 506 -20.15 -8.00 -16.01
N ALA A 507 -20.83 -9.14 -15.86
CA ALA A 507 -20.16 -10.41 -15.66
C ALA A 507 -19.48 -10.86 -16.96
N THR A 508 -18.15 -10.92 -16.94
CA THR A 508 -17.34 -11.01 -18.16
C THR A 508 -16.40 -12.21 -18.10
N PRO A 509 -16.31 -13.04 -19.16
CA PRO A 509 -15.24 -14.02 -19.28
C PRO A 509 -13.91 -13.26 -19.44
N GLY A 510 -12.94 -13.49 -18.54
CA GLY A 510 -11.76 -12.63 -18.49
C GLY A 510 -10.47 -13.33 -18.13
N VAL A 511 -10.46 -13.98 -16.96
CA VAL A 511 -9.23 -14.43 -16.31
C VAL A 511 -9.34 -15.90 -15.96
N PHE A 512 -8.42 -16.72 -16.47
CA PHE A 512 -8.33 -18.15 -16.19
C PHE A 512 -6.98 -18.74 -16.64
N SER A 513 -6.85 -20.06 -16.61
CA SER A 513 -5.70 -20.76 -17.18
C SER A 513 -6.14 -21.99 -17.96
N VAL A 514 -5.41 -22.32 -19.01
CA VAL A 514 -5.56 -23.57 -19.78
C VAL A 514 -4.27 -24.36 -19.70
N GLY A 515 -4.28 -25.41 -18.88
CA GLY A 515 -3.04 -26.07 -18.46
C GLY A 515 -2.13 -25.07 -17.76
N LYS A 516 -0.92 -24.86 -18.28
CA LYS A 516 0.04 -23.87 -17.76
C LYS A 516 -0.16 -22.45 -18.33
N ARG A 517 -1.00 -22.29 -19.36
CA ARG A 517 -1.13 -21.07 -20.15
C ARG A 517 -2.10 -20.10 -19.47
N PRO A 518 -1.65 -18.93 -19.00
CA PRO A 518 -2.54 -17.93 -18.43
C PRO A 518 -3.36 -17.25 -19.53
N VAL A 519 -4.63 -16.98 -19.25
CA VAL A 519 -5.49 -16.13 -20.09
C VAL A 519 -5.99 -15.00 -19.21
N ASN A 520 -5.73 -13.75 -19.62
CA ASN A 520 -6.28 -12.58 -18.97
C ASN A 520 -6.60 -11.53 -20.01
N TRP A 521 -7.88 -11.40 -20.36
CA TRP A 521 -8.32 -10.36 -21.27
C TRP A 521 -8.60 -9.02 -20.58
N MET A 522 -8.67 -8.97 -19.24
CA MET A 522 -8.96 -7.75 -18.47
C MET A 522 -7.79 -6.77 -18.44
N ASN A 523 -6.57 -7.31 -18.37
CA ASN A 523 -5.32 -6.56 -18.35
C ASN A 523 -4.96 -6.04 -19.74
N GLY A 524 -5.76 -5.11 -20.24
CA GLY A 524 -5.62 -4.52 -21.56
C GLY A 524 -6.04 -3.06 -21.58
N ILE A 525 -5.76 -2.42 -22.70
CA ILE A 525 -5.85 -0.97 -22.87
C ILE A 525 -7.07 -0.64 -23.72
N MET A 526 -7.95 0.22 -23.21
CA MET A 526 -9.11 0.73 -23.92
C MET A 526 -8.90 2.18 -24.34
N GLY A 527 -9.48 2.55 -25.47
CA GLY A 527 -9.46 3.93 -25.91
C GLY A 527 -10.33 4.17 -27.13
N THR A 528 -10.40 5.44 -27.51
CA THR A 528 -11.10 5.89 -28.71
C THR A 528 -10.24 6.89 -29.47
N ARG A 529 -10.09 6.68 -30.78
CA ARG A 529 -9.42 7.68 -31.63
C ARG A 529 -10.13 7.84 -32.96
N GLN A 530 -10.00 6.86 -33.85
CA GLN A 530 -10.86 6.76 -35.03
C GLN A 530 -12.17 6.04 -34.69
N GLN A 531 -12.06 4.93 -33.96
CA GLN A 531 -13.17 4.17 -33.42
C GLN A 531 -12.82 3.66 -32.01
N PRO A 532 -13.81 3.28 -31.19
CA PRO A 532 -13.54 2.61 -29.92
C PRO A 532 -12.79 1.30 -30.15
N PHE A 533 -11.71 1.08 -29.40
CA PHE A 533 -10.89 -0.12 -29.50
C PHE A 533 -10.53 -0.69 -28.12
N TYR A 534 -10.22 -1.98 -28.11
CA TYR A 534 -9.69 -2.67 -26.93
C TYR A 534 -8.50 -3.54 -27.32
N ILE A 535 -7.30 -3.20 -26.83
CA ILE A 535 -6.08 -3.98 -27.05
C ILE A 535 -5.88 -4.89 -25.83
N THR A 536 -5.80 -6.20 -26.04
CA THR A 536 -5.77 -7.19 -24.96
C THR A 536 -4.84 -8.37 -25.27
N ASN A 537 -4.51 -9.16 -24.27
CA ASN A 537 -3.57 -10.28 -24.35
C ASN A 537 -4.15 -11.43 -25.21
N ALA A 538 -3.40 -11.93 -26.18
CA ALA A 538 -3.82 -13.07 -26.97
C ALA A 538 -3.64 -14.41 -26.22
N ALA A 539 -4.66 -15.26 -26.22
CA ALA A 539 -4.50 -16.67 -25.87
C ALA A 539 -3.89 -17.45 -27.05
N SER A 540 -3.00 -18.41 -26.79
CA SER A 540 -2.45 -19.29 -27.84
C SER A 540 -3.50 -20.20 -28.48
N ILE A 541 -4.59 -20.50 -27.77
CA ILE A 541 -5.73 -21.25 -28.31
C ILE A 541 -6.64 -20.28 -29.07
N ALA A 542 -6.40 -20.12 -30.37
CA ALA A 542 -7.08 -19.12 -31.22
C ALA A 542 -8.62 -19.12 -31.13
N PRO A 543 -9.32 -20.27 -31.03
CA PRO A 543 -10.78 -20.29 -30.82
C PRO A 543 -11.27 -19.52 -29.57
N LEU A 544 -10.45 -19.42 -28.51
CA LEU A 544 -10.80 -18.63 -27.32
C LEU A 544 -10.89 -17.14 -27.64
N ASN A 545 -9.90 -16.59 -28.37
CA ASN A 545 -9.89 -15.18 -28.77
C ASN A 545 -11.10 -14.86 -29.65
N GLN A 546 -11.45 -15.76 -30.58
CA GLN A 546 -12.62 -15.59 -31.45
C GLN A 546 -13.93 -15.60 -30.65
N ALA A 547 -14.08 -16.53 -29.70
CA ALA A 547 -15.25 -16.59 -28.84
C ALA A 547 -15.38 -15.34 -27.96
N PHE A 548 -14.27 -14.84 -27.40
CA PHE A 548 -14.27 -13.62 -26.61
C PHE A 548 -14.58 -12.39 -27.46
N ALA A 549 -14.00 -12.27 -28.65
CA ALA A 549 -14.32 -11.19 -29.58
C ALA A 549 -15.81 -11.13 -29.91
N ALA A 550 -16.40 -12.29 -30.24
CA ALA A 550 -17.82 -12.40 -30.53
C ALA A 550 -18.70 -12.11 -29.31
N TRP A 551 -18.26 -12.48 -28.11
CA TRP A 551 -18.93 -12.12 -26.86
C TRP A 551 -18.88 -10.60 -26.65
N LEU A 552 -17.69 -10.00 -26.73
CA LEU A 552 -17.46 -8.58 -26.47
C LEU A 552 -18.24 -7.69 -27.46
N GLN A 553 -18.26 -8.04 -28.74
CA GLN A 553 -19.00 -7.29 -29.75
C GLN A 553 -20.52 -7.29 -29.52
N ARG A 554 -21.07 -8.33 -28.86
CA ARG A 554 -22.49 -8.37 -28.47
C ARG A 554 -22.77 -7.45 -27.27
N GLU A 555 -21.86 -7.42 -26.30
CA GLU A 555 -22.00 -6.62 -25.07
C GLU A 555 -21.66 -5.14 -25.27
N VAL A 556 -20.69 -4.85 -26.14
CA VAL A 556 -20.17 -3.50 -26.39
C VAL A 556 -20.16 -3.24 -27.89
N ALA A 557 -21.29 -2.76 -28.39
CA ALA A 557 -21.48 -2.46 -29.81
C ALA A 557 -20.45 -1.42 -30.31
N GLY A 558 -19.84 -1.70 -31.46
CA GLY A 558 -18.88 -0.80 -32.09
C GLY A 558 -17.45 -0.85 -31.52
N LEU A 559 -17.19 -1.70 -30.52
CA LEU A 559 -15.85 -1.92 -29.99
C LEU A 559 -15.06 -2.90 -30.87
N THR A 560 -13.86 -2.49 -31.28
CA THR A 560 -12.93 -3.35 -32.03
C THR A 560 -11.89 -3.98 -31.10
N PRO A 561 -11.94 -5.30 -30.83
CA PRO A 561 -10.91 -5.99 -30.06
C PRO A 561 -9.67 -6.31 -30.90
N TYR A 562 -8.50 -6.08 -30.32
CA TYR A 562 -7.19 -6.44 -30.84
C TYR A 562 -6.49 -7.38 -29.86
N PHE A 563 -6.16 -8.60 -30.28
CA PHE A 563 -5.45 -9.58 -29.47
C PHE A 563 -3.97 -9.58 -29.85
N VAL A 564 -3.10 -9.11 -28.96
CA VAL A 564 -1.68 -8.91 -29.22
C VAL A 564 -0.81 -9.94 -28.51
N GLY A 565 0.43 -10.12 -28.97
CA GLY A 565 1.43 -11.04 -28.44
C GLY A 565 1.21 -12.49 -28.86
N GLN A 566 0.76 -12.70 -30.11
CA GLN A 566 0.45 -14.04 -30.64
C GLN A 566 1.70 -14.85 -31.01
N ALA A 567 2.81 -14.16 -31.33
CA ALA A 567 4.08 -14.80 -31.64
C ALA A 567 4.62 -15.63 -30.46
N ALA A 568 5.46 -16.62 -30.74
CA ALA A 568 6.15 -17.38 -29.71
C ALA A 568 7.09 -16.45 -28.91
N SER A 569 7.12 -16.59 -27.59
CA SER A 569 8.01 -15.80 -26.74
C SER A 569 9.44 -16.31 -26.82
N ASN A 570 10.40 -15.39 -26.96
CA ASN A 570 11.82 -15.73 -26.81
C ASN A 570 12.27 -15.83 -25.34
N LYS A 571 11.42 -15.43 -24.39
CA LYS A 571 11.71 -15.47 -22.95
C LYS A 571 11.22 -16.76 -22.30
N ARG A 572 10.21 -17.42 -22.88
CA ARG A 572 9.61 -18.65 -22.35
C ARG A 572 9.09 -19.54 -23.50
N GLU A 573 9.83 -20.59 -23.82
CA GLU A 573 9.63 -21.45 -25.01
C GLU A 573 8.23 -22.12 -25.11
N GLU A 574 7.48 -22.26 -24.01
CA GLU A 574 6.14 -22.88 -23.99
C GLU A 574 4.98 -21.88 -24.19
N PHE A 575 5.26 -20.58 -24.33
CA PHE A 575 4.25 -19.52 -24.31
C PHE A 575 4.33 -18.63 -25.55
N ASN A 576 3.19 -18.07 -25.95
CA ASN A 576 3.21 -16.87 -26.77
C ASN A 576 3.69 -15.64 -25.95
N GLN A 577 3.97 -14.53 -26.61
CA GLN A 577 4.48 -13.31 -25.95
C GLN A 577 3.51 -12.78 -24.88
N ALA A 578 2.21 -12.84 -25.14
CA ALA A 578 1.19 -12.39 -24.20
C ALA A 578 1.12 -13.28 -22.94
N GLU A 579 1.12 -14.60 -23.10
CA GLU A 579 1.13 -15.58 -22.01
C GLU A 579 2.42 -15.48 -21.19
N ALA A 580 3.57 -15.28 -21.85
CA ALA A 580 4.85 -15.06 -21.18
C ALA A 580 4.84 -13.76 -20.36
N LEU A 581 4.23 -12.70 -20.91
CA LEU A 581 4.04 -11.42 -20.24
C LEU A 581 3.11 -11.57 -19.03
N LEU A 582 1.94 -12.19 -19.19
CA LEU A 582 1.02 -12.47 -18.09
C LEU A 582 1.69 -13.25 -16.96
N ARG A 583 2.52 -14.24 -17.31
CA ARG A 583 3.23 -15.08 -16.34
C ARG A 583 4.37 -14.36 -15.62
N GLY A 584 4.96 -13.33 -16.22
CA GLY A 584 6.12 -12.62 -15.69
C GLY A 584 5.84 -11.24 -15.13
N SER A 585 4.78 -10.57 -15.60
CA SER A 585 4.66 -9.12 -15.57
C SER A 585 3.22 -8.61 -15.46
N GLY A 586 2.20 -9.46 -15.29
CA GLY A 586 0.81 -9.01 -15.09
C GLY A 586 0.02 -8.82 -16.39
N GLY A 587 0.66 -8.49 -17.51
CA GLY A 587 0.02 -8.42 -18.83
C GLY A 587 0.36 -7.12 -19.55
N LEU A 588 -0.41 -6.80 -20.60
CA LEU A 588 -0.19 -5.63 -21.45
C LEU A 588 -0.33 -4.31 -20.70
N ASP A 589 -1.36 -4.16 -19.88
CA ASP A 589 -1.66 -2.92 -19.17
C ASP A 589 -0.57 -2.60 -18.14
N CYS A 590 -0.14 -3.60 -17.37
CA CYS A 590 0.91 -3.47 -16.34
C CYS A 590 2.30 -3.06 -16.89
N ILE A 591 2.50 -3.08 -18.21
CA ILE A 591 3.74 -2.63 -18.85
C ILE A 591 3.56 -1.42 -19.74
N THR A 592 2.37 -0.84 -19.80
CA THR A 592 2.09 0.25 -20.73
C THR A 592 1.68 1.49 -19.98
N GLN A 593 2.17 2.65 -20.41
CA GLN A 593 1.55 3.92 -20.06
C GLN A 593 0.92 4.57 -21.27
N HIS A 594 -0.18 5.27 -21.07
CA HIS A 594 -0.90 5.95 -22.14
C HIS A 594 -1.48 7.28 -21.70
N HIS A 595 -1.57 8.21 -22.65
CA HIS A 595 -2.21 9.52 -22.44
C HIS A 595 -2.75 10.08 -23.77
N GLU A 596 -3.47 11.20 -23.68
CA GLU A 596 -3.97 11.99 -24.81
C GLU A 596 -2.97 13.02 -25.33
#